data_AF-B0FYS4-F1
#
_entry.id   AF-B0FYS4-F1
#
_cell.length_a   1.000
_cell.length_b   1.000
_cell.length_c   1.000
_cell.angle_alpha   90.00
_cell.angle_beta   90.00
_cell.angle_gamma   90.00
#
_symmetry.space_group_name_H-M   'P 1'
#
loop_
_entity.id
_entity.type
_entity.pdbx_description
1 polymer ?
#
loop_
_entity_poly.entity_id
_entity_poly.type
_entity_poly.pdbx_seq_one_letter_code
_entity_poly.pdbx_strand_id
1 'polypeptide(L)'
;MITFTRPINLTRMQYSRRQIIKQLFTSFIGSTLIPQSIFSMDDYTKKYIDNIGLQLWTVRNELLKDEPKTLKSISDFGYQQLEGMNLPQVMSIKDQANDVDLEIRSTFFQWTYLTNNWELANTRGIQKIKGVSDVESLVELSHKLGLKNLTFGYLFPEERSVEDYKKWVDALHKMGEMCQQADITLSYHNHAFEFKGDQGTTPFQVLVD
;
A
#
# COMPACT_ATOMS: atom_id res chain seq x y z
N MET A 1 6.42 26.15 80.60
CA MET A 1 7.17 27.10 79.74
C MET A 1 6.17 27.69 78.74
N ILE A 2 6.14 29.03 78.66
CA ILE A 2 5.12 29.86 78.01
C ILE A 2 5.30 29.87 76.49
N THR A 3 4.22 29.83 75.68
CA THR A 3 4.03 30.79 74.55
C THR A 3 2.58 30.83 74.02
N PHE A 4 2.09 32.05 73.77
CA PHE A 4 0.82 32.39 73.11
C PHE A 4 0.94 32.37 71.57
N THR A 5 -0.08 31.89 70.86
CA THR A 5 -0.35 32.28 69.46
C THR A 5 -1.87 32.41 69.23
N ARG A 6 -2.29 33.51 68.61
CA ARG A 6 -3.70 33.84 68.29
C ARG A 6 -4.34 32.82 67.34
N PRO A 7 -5.66 32.56 67.43
CA PRO A 7 -6.34 31.74 66.44
C PRO A 7 -6.53 32.50 65.13
N ILE A 8 -6.13 31.88 64.02
CA ILE A 8 -6.49 32.28 62.66
C ILE A 8 -7.87 31.68 62.36
N ASN A 9 -8.89 32.51 62.17
CA ASN A 9 -10.19 32.07 61.65
C ASN A 9 -10.04 31.76 60.16
N LEU A 10 -9.73 30.50 59.82
CA LEU A 10 -9.93 29.96 58.49
C LEU A 10 -11.38 29.47 58.40
N THR A 11 -12.25 30.26 57.78
CA THR A 11 -13.56 29.80 57.32
C THR A 11 -13.31 28.71 56.27
N ARG A 12 -13.30 27.45 56.72
CA ARG A 12 -13.22 26.29 55.86
C ARG A 12 -14.47 26.31 54.99
N MET A 13 -14.34 26.54 53.68
CA MET A 13 -15.44 26.31 52.74
C MET A 13 -15.84 24.83 52.87
N GLN A 14 -16.92 24.57 53.61
CA GLN A 14 -17.51 23.25 53.72
C GLN A 14 -18.41 23.03 52.52
N TYR A 15 -17.91 22.32 51.51
CA TYR A 15 -18.75 21.81 50.45
C TYR A 15 -19.59 20.65 50.99
N SER A 16 -20.91 20.74 50.84
CA SER A 16 -21.81 19.66 51.18
C SER A 16 -21.62 18.47 50.23
N ARG A 17 -21.88 17.25 50.70
CA ARG A 17 -21.88 16.03 49.86
C ARG A 17 -22.70 16.20 48.58
N ARG A 18 -23.81 16.95 48.66
CA ARG A 18 -24.67 17.27 47.51
C ARG A 18 -23.99 18.18 46.49
N GLN A 19 -23.18 19.14 46.92
CA GLN A 19 -22.42 20.02 46.02
C GLN A 19 -21.29 19.24 45.33
N ILE A 20 -20.63 18.33 46.05
CA ILE A 20 -19.61 17.44 45.47
C ILE A 20 -20.24 16.52 44.41
N ILE A 21 -21.39 15.90 44.72
CA ILE A 21 -22.12 15.05 43.77
C ILE A 21 -22.56 15.86 42.53
N LYS A 22 -23.06 17.08 42.71
CA LYS A 22 -23.43 17.96 41.59
C LYS A 22 -22.25 18.36 40.73
N GLN A 23 -21.10 18.70 41.32
CA GLN A 23 -19.88 19.02 40.58
C GLN A 23 -19.37 17.81 39.79
N LEU A 24 -19.33 16.62 40.40
CA LEU A 24 -18.95 15.38 39.71
C LEU A 24 -19.87 15.05 38.53
N PHE A 25 -21.19 15.20 38.70
CA PHE A 25 -22.16 15.00 37.62
C PHE A 25 -21.98 15.99 36.46
N THR A 26 -21.65 17.25 36.78
CA THR A 26 -21.48 18.31 35.78
C THR A 26 -20.20 18.09 34.95
N SER A 27 -19.13 17.60 35.57
CA SER A 27 -17.89 17.21 34.88
C SER A 27 -18.09 15.99 33.96
N PHE A 28 -18.89 15.00 34.36
CA PHE A 28 -19.14 13.79 33.56
C PHE A 28 -19.89 14.08 32.25
N ILE A 29 -20.87 14.99 32.29
CA ILE A 29 -21.61 15.44 31.09
C ILE A 29 -20.71 16.26 30.15
N GLY A 30 -19.77 17.04 30.70
CA GLY A 30 -18.79 17.79 29.91
C GLY A 30 -17.83 16.88 29.13
N SER A 31 -17.39 15.76 29.71
CA SER A 31 -16.52 14.79 29.02
C SER A 31 -17.23 13.99 27.92
N THR A 32 -18.55 13.79 28.01
CA THR A 32 -19.32 13.09 26.95
C THR A 32 -19.56 13.94 25.71
N LEU A 33 -19.25 15.24 25.76
CA LEU A 33 -19.34 16.17 24.63
C LEU A 33 -18.00 16.36 23.91
N ILE A 34 -16.94 15.62 24.28
CA ILE A 34 -15.72 15.57 23.47
C ILE A 34 -16.10 14.92 22.14
N PRO A 35 -15.95 15.62 21.00
CA PRO A 35 -16.29 15.06 19.71
C PRO A 35 -15.48 13.79 19.48
N GLN A 36 -16.14 12.66 19.20
CA GLN A 36 -15.47 11.43 18.77
C GLN A 36 -14.63 11.63 17.50
N SER A 37 -14.82 12.73 16.78
CA SER A 37 -14.02 13.13 15.62
C SER A 37 -12.55 13.42 15.94
N ILE A 38 -12.18 13.66 17.21
CA ILE A 38 -10.77 13.78 17.61
C ILE A 38 -10.10 12.40 17.68
N PHE A 39 -10.84 11.34 18.01
CA PHE A 39 -10.34 9.97 18.08
C PHE A 39 -10.53 9.18 16.78
N SER A 40 -11.40 9.62 15.87
CA SER A 40 -11.62 8.92 14.59
C SER A 40 -10.43 9.01 13.63
N MET A 41 -9.50 9.96 13.85
CA MET A 41 -8.30 10.10 13.03
C MET A 41 -7.22 9.09 13.41
N ASP A 42 -7.19 8.62 14.68
CA ASP A 42 -6.19 7.67 15.16
C ASP A 42 -6.30 6.31 14.45
N ASP A 43 -7.49 5.73 14.33
CA ASP A 43 -7.64 4.38 13.77
C ASP A 43 -7.30 4.30 12.27
N TYR A 44 -7.70 5.31 11.48
CA TYR A 44 -7.40 5.34 10.04
C TYR A 44 -5.94 5.66 9.76
N THR A 45 -5.36 6.64 10.45
CA THR A 45 -3.94 6.99 10.30
C THR A 45 -3.03 5.85 10.77
N LYS A 46 -3.41 5.19 11.87
CA LYS A 46 -2.70 4.01 12.38
C LYS A 46 -2.71 2.86 11.38
N LYS A 47 -3.85 2.54 10.76
CA LYS A 47 -3.91 1.47 9.75
C LYS A 47 -2.96 1.71 8.57
N TYR A 48 -2.80 2.96 8.13
CA TYR A 48 -1.90 3.29 7.01
C TYR A 48 -0.42 3.23 7.41
N ILE A 49 -0.07 3.85 8.55
CA ILE A 49 1.32 3.84 9.05
C ILE A 49 1.76 2.43 9.40
N ASP A 50 0.88 1.64 10.02
CA ASP A 50 1.14 0.25 10.39
C ASP A 50 1.14 -0.70 9.18
N ASN A 51 0.98 -0.21 7.94
CA ASN A 51 1.01 -1.04 6.73
C ASN A 51 1.75 -0.35 5.58
N ILE A 52 2.60 0.64 5.87
CA ILE A 52 3.24 1.43 4.83
C ILE A 52 4.12 0.56 3.93
N GLY A 53 3.93 0.74 2.62
CA GLY A 53 4.60 -0.01 1.57
C GLY A 53 5.70 0.78 0.86
N LEU A 54 6.73 0.09 0.38
CA LEU A 54 7.77 0.66 -0.48
C LEU A 54 7.91 -0.12 -1.79
N GLN A 55 7.86 0.58 -2.91
CA GLN A 55 8.27 0.02 -4.20
C GLN A 55 9.80 0.00 -4.28
N LEU A 56 10.37 -1.21 -4.37
CA LEU A 56 11.81 -1.51 -4.38
C LEU A 56 12.59 -0.82 -5.51
N TRP A 57 11.93 -0.39 -6.60
CA TRP A 57 12.57 0.44 -7.62
C TRP A 57 13.21 1.71 -7.02
N THR A 58 12.61 2.29 -5.97
CA THR A 58 13.11 3.49 -5.27
C THR A 58 14.53 3.30 -4.74
N VAL A 59 14.85 2.10 -4.25
CA VAL A 59 16.13 1.75 -3.61
C VAL A 59 16.96 0.75 -4.43
N ARG A 60 16.61 0.57 -5.71
CA ARG A 60 17.24 -0.41 -6.62
C ARG A 60 18.77 -0.36 -6.64
N ASN A 61 19.36 0.83 -6.54
CA ASN A 61 20.82 0.99 -6.55
C ASN A 61 21.47 0.46 -5.27
N GLU A 62 20.82 0.57 -4.12
CA GLU A 62 21.33 0.04 -2.86
C GLU A 62 21.08 -1.47 -2.76
N LEU A 63 19.93 -1.96 -3.25
CA LEU A 63 19.68 -3.40 -3.40
C LEU A 63 20.76 -4.07 -4.26
N LEU A 64 21.16 -3.44 -5.36
CA LEU A 64 22.24 -3.96 -6.23
C LEU A 64 23.61 -4.00 -5.53
N LYS A 65 23.85 -3.14 -4.55
CA LYS A 65 25.12 -3.11 -3.81
C LYS A 65 25.14 -4.11 -2.65
N ASP A 66 24.06 -4.15 -1.87
CA ASP A 66 23.94 -4.96 -0.65
C ASP A 66 22.45 -5.20 -0.33
N GLU A 67 21.90 -6.24 -0.93
CA GLU A 67 20.48 -6.61 -0.80
C GLU A 67 20.07 -6.90 0.66
N PRO A 68 20.75 -7.76 1.43
CA PRO A 68 20.35 -8.07 2.81
C PRO A 68 20.37 -6.82 3.72
N LYS A 69 21.42 -6.00 3.61
CA LYS A 69 21.53 -4.76 4.40
C LYS A 69 20.45 -3.76 4.01
N THR A 70 20.13 -3.67 2.73
CA THR A 70 19.09 -2.76 2.23
C THR A 70 17.71 -3.18 2.73
N LEU A 71 17.35 -4.47 2.65
CA LEU A 71 16.09 -4.99 3.20
C LEU A 71 16.00 -4.73 4.71
N LYS A 72 17.07 -5.02 5.46
CA LYS A 72 17.10 -4.72 6.89
C LYS A 72 16.91 -3.24 7.19
N SER A 73 17.52 -2.35 6.40
CA SER A 73 17.37 -0.91 6.56
C SER A 73 15.93 -0.45 6.28
N ILE A 74 15.26 -1.03 5.27
CA ILE A 74 13.85 -0.74 4.97
C ILE A 74 12.96 -1.10 6.17
N SER A 75 13.17 -2.29 6.74
CA SER A 75 12.47 -2.73 7.96
C SER A 75 12.74 -1.81 9.14
N ASP A 76 14.00 -1.43 9.38
CA ASP A 76 14.40 -0.51 10.45
C ASP A 76 13.79 0.89 10.33
N PHE A 77 13.43 1.32 9.11
CA PHE A 77 12.71 2.57 8.88
C PHE A 77 11.19 2.46 9.07
N GLY A 78 10.68 1.28 9.42
CA GLY A 78 9.27 1.06 9.76
C GLY A 78 8.36 0.72 8.57
N TYR A 79 8.93 0.44 7.39
CA TYR A 79 8.15 -0.16 6.32
C TYR A 79 7.80 -1.60 6.67
N GLN A 80 6.62 -2.05 6.24
CA GLN A 80 6.13 -3.41 6.52
C GLN A 80 5.86 -4.19 5.25
N GLN A 81 5.56 -3.50 4.15
CA GLN A 81 5.20 -4.14 2.90
C GLN A 81 6.09 -3.68 1.76
N LEU A 82 6.30 -4.56 0.79
CA LEU A 82 7.10 -4.28 -0.39
C LEU A 82 6.28 -4.51 -1.65
N GLU A 83 6.54 -3.65 -2.64
CA GLU A 83 6.23 -3.94 -4.04
C GLU A 83 7.52 -4.29 -4.78
N GLY A 84 7.55 -5.48 -5.39
CA GLY A 84 8.65 -5.93 -6.22
C GLY A 84 8.73 -5.21 -7.56
N MET A 85 9.93 -5.18 -8.15
CA MET A 85 10.16 -4.66 -9.50
C MET A 85 9.76 -5.65 -10.59
N ASN A 86 9.84 -6.95 -10.27
CA ASN A 86 9.41 -8.05 -11.12
C ASN A 86 9.32 -9.37 -10.32
N LEU A 87 8.61 -10.36 -10.86
CA LEU A 87 8.48 -11.69 -10.23
C LEU A 87 9.81 -12.43 -9.99
N PRO A 88 10.78 -12.47 -10.93
CA PRO A 88 12.08 -13.08 -10.67
C PRO A 88 12.79 -12.50 -9.45
N GLN A 89 12.74 -11.18 -9.26
CA GLN A 89 13.26 -10.53 -8.06
C GLN A 89 12.51 -11.02 -6.81
N VAL A 90 11.18 -11.00 -6.83
CA VAL A 90 10.37 -11.45 -5.68
C VAL A 90 10.70 -12.88 -5.29
N MET A 91 10.80 -13.79 -6.26
CA MET A 91 11.19 -15.19 -6.02
C MET A 91 12.57 -15.32 -5.37
N SER A 92 13.50 -14.43 -5.70
CA SER A 92 14.86 -14.46 -5.17
C SER A 92 14.96 -13.95 -3.74
N ILE A 93 14.15 -12.95 -3.38
CA ILE A 93 14.35 -12.18 -2.13
C ILE A 93 13.25 -12.40 -1.08
N LYS A 94 12.15 -13.08 -1.42
CA LYS A 94 10.97 -13.20 -0.55
C LYS A 94 11.32 -13.73 0.84
N ASP A 95 12.12 -14.78 0.93
CA ASP A 95 12.48 -15.38 2.22
C ASP A 95 13.35 -14.43 3.05
N GLN A 96 14.32 -13.76 2.42
CA GLN A 96 15.16 -12.75 3.09
C GLN A 96 14.36 -11.54 3.57
N ALA A 97 13.34 -11.12 2.81
CA ALA A 97 12.44 -10.05 3.23
C ALA A 97 11.62 -10.49 4.45
N ASN A 98 11.08 -11.71 4.44
CA ASN A 98 10.33 -12.25 5.59
C ASN A 98 11.21 -12.38 6.84
N ASP A 99 12.49 -12.73 6.70
CA ASP A 99 13.46 -12.84 7.82
C ASP A 99 13.69 -11.52 8.56
N VAL A 100 13.35 -10.38 7.93
CA VAL A 100 13.42 -9.04 8.52
C VAL A 100 12.02 -8.40 8.66
N ASP A 101 10.99 -9.23 8.77
CA ASP A 101 9.59 -8.83 8.98
C ASP A 101 8.99 -7.95 7.85
N LEU A 102 9.52 -8.06 6.62
CA LEU A 102 8.97 -7.41 5.44
C LEU A 102 8.16 -8.39 4.59
N GLU A 103 6.92 -8.02 4.28
CA GLU A 103 6.06 -8.83 3.42
C GLU A 103 6.01 -8.27 2.00
N ILE A 104 6.41 -9.07 1.02
CA ILE A 104 6.18 -8.72 -0.39
C ILE A 104 4.73 -9.03 -0.75
N ARG A 105 3.92 -7.99 -0.95
CA ARG A 105 2.47 -8.08 -1.20
C ARG A 105 2.09 -7.67 -2.62
N SER A 106 2.95 -6.93 -3.32
CA SER A 106 2.72 -6.48 -4.70
C SER A 106 3.95 -6.75 -5.56
N THR A 107 3.78 -6.85 -6.87
CA THR A 107 4.91 -6.88 -7.80
C THR A 107 4.48 -6.43 -9.19
N PHE A 108 5.45 -5.93 -9.95
CA PHE A 108 5.28 -5.73 -11.38
C PHE A 108 5.40 -7.03 -12.18
N PHE A 109 4.64 -7.17 -13.27
CA PHE A 109 4.83 -8.23 -14.27
C PHE A 109 5.04 -7.64 -15.67
N GLN A 110 5.54 -8.46 -16.60
CA GLN A 110 5.71 -8.02 -17.99
C GLN A 110 4.34 -7.91 -18.67
N TRP A 111 4.01 -6.73 -19.19
CA TRP A 111 2.75 -6.46 -19.89
C TRP A 111 2.52 -7.40 -21.09
N THR A 112 3.56 -7.99 -21.65
CA THR A 112 3.48 -8.92 -22.79
C THR A 112 2.75 -10.22 -22.48
N TYR A 113 2.56 -10.59 -21.21
CA TYR A 113 1.61 -11.66 -20.86
C TYR A 113 0.17 -11.31 -21.24
N LEU A 114 -0.13 -10.02 -21.37
CA LEU A 114 -1.43 -9.49 -21.76
C LEU A 114 -1.47 -9.10 -23.24
N THR A 115 -0.45 -8.37 -23.72
CA THR A 115 -0.44 -7.86 -25.11
C THR A 115 0.02 -8.91 -26.13
N ASN A 116 0.68 -9.98 -25.67
CA ASN A 116 1.33 -11.01 -26.49
C ASN A 116 2.41 -10.52 -27.46
N ASN A 117 2.86 -9.26 -27.35
CA ASN A 117 3.89 -8.70 -28.21
C ASN A 117 5.30 -9.04 -27.73
N TRP A 118 5.58 -10.34 -27.67
CA TRP A 118 6.89 -10.85 -27.27
C TRP A 118 8.00 -10.49 -28.27
N GLU A 119 7.65 -10.27 -29.53
CA GLU A 119 8.61 -9.79 -30.54
C GLU A 119 9.19 -8.43 -30.14
N LEU A 120 8.33 -7.45 -29.85
CA LEU A 120 8.78 -6.13 -29.41
C LEU A 120 9.56 -6.21 -28.09
N ALA A 121 9.07 -6.94 -27.09
CA ALA A 121 9.75 -7.11 -25.81
C ALA A 121 11.16 -7.69 -25.96
N ASN A 122 11.33 -8.70 -26.82
CA ASN A 122 12.62 -9.32 -27.09
C ASN A 122 13.64 -8.33 -27.67
N THR A 123 13.21 -7.34 -28.47
CA THR A 123 14.11 -6.28 -29.00
C THR A 123 14.76 -5.44 -27.90
N ARG A 124 14.16 -5.41 -26.70
CA ARG A 124 14.67 -4.69 -25.52
C ARG A 124 15.20 -5.64 -24.44
N GLY A 125 15.40 -6.91 -24.77
CA GLY A 125 15.93 -7.92 -23.86
C GLY A 125 14.95 -8.39 -22.78
N ILE A 126 13.66 -8.10 -22.92
CA ILE A 126 12.63 -8.60 -22.00
C ILE A 126 12.23 -10.00 -22.44
N GLN A 127 12.29 -10.95 -21.51
CA GLN A 127 11.99 -12.37 -21.77
C GLN A 127 10.88 -12.86 -20.84
N LYS A 128 10.25 -13.99 -21.22
CA LYS A 128 9.31 -14.69 -20.35
C LYS A 128 9.98 -15.10 -19.04
N ILE A 129 9.22 -15.04 -17.95
CA ILE A 129 9.64 -15.59 -16.66
C ILE A 129 9.77 -17.11 -16.81
N LYS A 130 10.87 -17.65 -16.29
CA LYS A 130 11.14 -19.09 -16.32
C LYS A 130 9.98 -19.84 -15.64
N GLY A 131 9.36 -20.77 -16.36
CA GLY A 131 8.24 -21.58 -15.86
C GLY A 131 6.87 -20.91 -15.95
N VAL A 132 6.77 -19.73 -16.59
CA VAL A 132 5.50 -19.02 -16.80
C VAL A 132 5.27 -18.83 -18.29
N SER A 133 4.32 -19.59 -18.85
CA SER A 133 4.00 -19.59 -20.28
C SER A 133 2.96 -18.55 -20.68
N ASP A 134 2.06 -18.24 -19.76
CA ASP A 134 0.77 -17.56 -19.98
C ASP A 134 0.27 -16.87 -18.70
N VAL A 135 -0.90 -16.23 -18.79
CA VAL A 135 -1.54 -15.51 -17.68
C VAL A 135 -1.94 -16.45 -16.54
N GLU A 136 -2.37 -17.68 -16.83
CA GLU A 136 -2.81 -18.63 -15.81
C GLU A 136 -1.63 -19.03 -14.91
N SER A 137 -0.52 -19.48 -15.51
CA SER A 137 0.71 -19.79 -14.79
C SER A 137 1.30 -18.58 -14.07
N LEU A 138 1.09 -17.36 -14.58
CA LEU A 138 1.50 -16.11 -13.93
C LEU A 138 0.70 -15.84 -12.65
N VAL A 139 -0.63 -15.99 -12.71
CA VAL A 139 -1.53 -15.81 -11.57
C VAL A 139 -1.29 -16.89 -10.53
N GLU A 140 -1.13 -18.16 -10.94
CA GLU A 140 -0.80 -19.26 -10.04
C GLU A 140 0.50 -19.03 -9.29
N LEU A 141 1.56 -18.61 -9.99
CA LEU A 141 2.84 -18.29 -9.35
C LEU A 141 2.67 -17.14 -8.35
N SER A 142 1.94 -16.09 -8.73
CA SER A 142 1.69 -14.94 -7.88
C SER A 142 0.92 -15.33 -6.60
N HIS A 143 -0.05 -16.23 -6.73
CA HIS A 143 -0.81 -16.79 -5.60
C HIS A 143 0.09 -17.62 -4.68
N LYS A 144 0.93 -18.51 -5.24
CA LYS A 144 1.91 -19.30 -4.47
C LYS A 144 2.90 -18.42 -3.71
N LEU A 145 3.26 -17.27 -4.28
CA LEU A 145 4.12 -16.28 -3.62
C LEU A 145 3.38 -15.42 -2.59
N GLY A 146 2.06 -15.62 -2.39
CA GLY A 146 1.25 -14.89 -1.42
C GLY A 146 1.03 -13.42 -1.77
N LEU A 147 1.16 -13.07 -3.05
CA LEU A 147 0.93 -11.70 -3.51
C LEU A 147 -0.57 -11.35 -3.42
N LYS A 148 -0.86 -10.07 -3.20
CA LYS A 148 -2.20 -9.49 -3.19
C LYS A 148 -2.45 -8.55 -4.35
N ASN A 149 -1.39 -8.03 -4.96
CA ASN A 149 -1.46 -7.20 -6.15
C ASN A 149 -0.50 -7.71 -7.21
N LEU A 150 -1.00 -7.74 -8.45
CA LEU A 150 -0.21 -8.01 -9.63
C LEU A 150 -0.31 -6.79 -10.55
N THR A 151 0.78 -6.05 -10.65
CA THR A 151 0.80 -4.70 -11.22
C THR A 151 1.48 -4.67 -12.58
N PHE A 152 0.97 -3.89 -13.53
CA PHE A 152 1.71 -3.48 -14.73
C PHE A 152 1.48 -1.99 -14.98
N GLY A 153 2.29 -1.34 -15.82
CA GLY A 153 2.08 0.10 -16.02
C GLY A 153 3.00 0.78 -17.02
N TYR A 154 4.27 0.39 -17.09
CA TYR A 154 5.14 0.93 -18.13
C TYR A 154 4.97 0.15 -19.43
N LEU A 155 4.58 0.86 -20.49
CA LEU A 155 4.43 0.34 -21.85
C LEU A 155 5.37 1.07 -22.80
N PHE A 156 5.85 0.35 -23.81
CA PHE A 156 6.68 0.95 -24.84
C PHE A 156 5.87 1.89 -25.74
N PRO A 157 6.49 2.96 -26.28
CA PRO A 157 5.83 3.91 -27.17
C PRO A 157 5.04 3.29 -28.33
N GLU A 158 5.51 2.15 -28.83
CA GLU A 158 4.96 1.39 -29.95
C GLU A 158 3.65 0.69 -29.62
N GLU A 159 3.31 0.54 -28.33
CA GLU A 159 2.11 -0.16 -27.84
C GLU A 159 1.37 0.67 -26.78
N ARG A 160 1.20 1.97 -26.97
CA ARG A 160 0.48 2.78 -25.98
C ARG A 160 -0.40 3.86 -26.59
N SER A 161 -0.85 3.65 -27.83
CA SER A 161 -1.90 4.47 -28.43
C SER A 161 -3.27 4.12 -27.83
N VAL A 162 -4.25 5.03 -27.90
CA VAL A 162 -5.64 4.76 -27.50
C VAL A 162 -6.16 3.44 -28.08
N GLU A 163 -5.82 3.16 -29.34
CA GLU A 163 -6.27 1.95 -30.04
C GLU A 163 -5.63 0.68 -29.48
N ASP A 164 -4.41 0.75 -28.95
CA ASP A 164 -3.78 -0.39 -28.28
C ASP A 164 -4.49 -0.74 -26.98
N TYR A 165 -4.84 0.27 -26.16
CA TYR A 165 -5.61 0.03 -24.93
C TYR A 165 -6.98 -0.56 -25.22
N LYS A 166 -7.67 -0.09 -26.28
CA LYS A 166 -8.97 -0.65 -26.69
C LYS A 166 -8.89 -2.12 -27.05
N LYS A 167 -7.82 -2.56 -27.72
CA LYS A 167 -7.59 -3.98 -28.06
C LYS A 167 -7.42 -4.87 -26.82
N TRP A 168 -7.06 -4.29 -25.70
CA TRP A 168 -6.66 -5.01 -24.49
C TRP A 168 -7.72 -5.07 -23.40
N VAL A 169 -8.80 -4.31 -23.53
CA VAL A 169 -9.90 -4.29 -22.54
C VAL A 169 -10.40 -5.71 -22.22
N ASP A 170 -10.65 -6.52 -23.25
CA ASP A 170 -11.12 -7.90 -23.04
C ASP A 170 -10.07 -8.79 -22.36
N ALA A 171 -8.78 -8.60 -22.70
CA ALA A 171 -7.69 -9.33 -22.07
C ALA A 171 -7.51 -8.92 -20.60
N LEU A 172 -7.67 -7.63 -20.29
CA LEU A 172 -7.66 -7.08 -18.93
C LEU A 172 -8.82 -7.63 -18.10
N HIS A 173 -10.03 -7.65 -18.65
CA HIS A 173 -11.19 -8.23 -17.97
C HIS A 173 -10.96 -9.70 -17.63
N LYS A 174 -10.55 -10.50 -18.62
CA LYS A 174 -10.28 -11.93 -18.40
C LYS A 174 -9.18 -12.16 -17.36
N MET A 175 -8.07 -11.41 -17.44
CA MET A 175 -7.00 -11.50 -16.47
C MET A 175 -7.44 -11.05 -15.08
N GLY A 176 -8.29 -10.02 -14.99
CA GLY A 176 -8.87 -9.51 -13.76
C GLY A 176 -9.74 -10.56 -13.06
N GLU A 177 -10.58 -11.27 -13.81
CA GLU A 177 -11.38 -12.39 -13.28
C GLU A 177 -10.50 -13.51 -12.73
N MET A 178 -9.44 -13.90 -13.46
CA MET A 178 -8.48 -14.91 -13.01
C MET A 178 -7.75 -14.47 -11.73
N CYS A 179 -7.31 -13.22 -11.66
CA CYS A 179 -6.68 -12.67 -10.46
C CYS A 179 -7.65 -12.68 -9.27
N GLN A 180 -8.89 -12.25 -9.48
CA GLN A 180 -9.91 -12.21 -8.43
C GLN A 180 -10.19 -13.60 -7.85
N GLN A 181 -10.29 -14.63 -8.70
CA GLN A 181 -10.46 -16.02 -8.26
C GLN A 181 -9.28 -16.52 -7.40
N ALA A 182 -8.09 -15.95 -7.57
CA ALA A 182 -6.90 -16.24 -6.80
C ALA A 182 -6.68 -15.32 -5.58
N ASP A 183 -7.65 -14.46 -5.23
CA ASP A 183 -7.54 -13.43 -4.18
C ASP A 183 -6.38 -12.45 -4.43
N ILE A 184 -6.21 -12.06 -5.69
CA ILE A 184 -5.23 -11.09 -6.19
C ILE A 184 -5.97 -9.96 -6.90
N THR A 185 -5.55 -8.73 -6.67
CA THR A 185 -6.02 -7.56 -7.42
C THR A 185 -5.09 -7.30 -8.60
N LEU A 186 -5.64 -7.33 -9.82
CA LEU A 186 -4.93 -6.82 -11.00
C LEU A 186 -4.88 -5.29 -10.91
N SER A 187 -3.67 -4.73 -10.97
CA SER A 187 -3.45 -3.29 -10.81
C SER A 187 -2.77 -2.69 -12.04
N TYR A 188 -3.18 -1.48 -12.42
CA TYR A 188 -2.52 -0.68 -13.44
C TYR A 188 -1.87 0.56 -12.81
N HIS A 189 -0.56 0.71 -12.99
CA HIS A 189 0.20 1.88 -12.55
C HIS A 189 0.35 2.86 -13.71
N ASN A 190 -0.51 3.88 -13.74
CA ASN A 190 -0.47 4.91 -14.78
C ASN A 190 0.77 5.81 -14.66
N HIS A 191 1.24 6.29 -15.79
CA HIS A 191 2.24 7.35 -15.93
C HIS A 191 1.58 8.62 -16.51
N ALA A 192 2.39 9.53 -17.03
CA ALA A 192 1.93 10.76 -17.66
C ALA A 192 1.44 10.55 -19.11
N PHE A 193 1.80 9.45 -19.78
CA PHE A 193 1.48 9.26 -21.19
C PHE A 193 0.03 8.81 -21.42
N GLU A 194 -0.60 8.22 -20.41
CA GLU A 194 -1.96 7.71 -20.42
C GLU A 194 -3.00 8.84 -20.41
N PHE A 195 -2.58 10.04 -20.05
CA PHE A 195 -3.38 11.27 -20.13
C PHE A 195 -3.18 12.03 -21.43
N LYS A 196 -2.29 11.55 -22.31
CA LYS A 196 -2.14 12.08 -23.68
C LYS A 196 -2.97 11.20 -24.61
N GLY A 197 -3.92 11.80 -25.29
CA GLY A 197 -4.80 11.08 -26.20
C GLY A 197 -5.25 11.95 -27.35
N ASP A 198 -5.91 11.28 -28.29
CA ASP A 198 -6.34 11.84 -29.57
C ASP A 198 -7.85 11.64 -29.71
N GLN A 199 -8.50 12.41 -30.59
CA GLN A 199 -9.94 12.26 -30.90
C GLN A 199 -10.89 12.35 -29.69
N GLY A 200 -10.52 13.12 -28.66
CA GLY A 200 -11.37 13.39 -27.50
C GLY A 200 -11.41 12.29 -26.45
N THR A 201 -10.52 11.30 -26.52
CA THR A 201 -10.35 10.26 -25.49
C THR A 201 -8.88 10.06 -25.12
N THR A 202 -8.61 9.44 -23.97
CA THR A 202 -7.25 9.09 -23.53
C THR A 202 -7.15 7.60 -23.19
N PRO A 203 -5.95 6.99 -23.22
CA PRO A 203 -5.75 5.65 -22.68
C PRO A 203 -6.28 5.45 -21.27
N PHE A 204 -6.11 6.44 -20.40
CA PHE A 204 -6.64 6.39 -19.04
C PHE A 204 -8.16 6.28 -19.02
N GLN A 205 -8.88 7.05 -19.86
CA GLN A 205 -10.33 6.96 -19.96
C GLN A 205 -10.78 5.57 -20.43
N VAL A 206 -10.12 5.02 -21.46
CA VAL A 206 -10.40 3.65 -21.94
C VAL A 206 -10.26 2.59 -20.84
N LEU A 207 -9.37 2.79 -19.86
CA LEU A 207 -9.16 1.82 -18.77
C LEU A 207 -10.17 1.94 -17.62
N VAL A 208 -10.82 3.10 -17.45
CA VAL A 208 -11.71 3.36 -16.30
C VAL A 208 -13.20 3.40 -16.67
N ASP A 209 -13.50 3.45 -17.97
CA ASP A 209 -14.85 3.39 -18.53
C ASP A 209 -15.37 1.94 -18.59
#